data_AF-A0A535GRB9-F1
#
_entry.id   AF-A0A535GRB9-F1
#
_cell.length_a   1.000
_cell.length_b   1.000
_cell.length_c   1.000
_cell.angle_alpha   90.00
_cell.angle_beta   90.00
_cell.angle_gamma   90.00
#
_symmetry.space_group_name_H-M   'P 1'
#
loop_
_entity.id
_entity.type
_entity.pdbx_description
1 polymer ?
#
loop_
_entity_poly.entity_id
_entity_poly.type
_entity_poly.pdbx_seq_one_letter_code
_entity_poly.pdbx_strand_id
1 'polypeptide(L)'
;MAMSLQLAAAIAGVAGPIIFISVLTVAGLMRDGYDPVTRFVSDLAIGEAGWLQTANFIAFGALLIVFAAGLRRGLADGPAVRVSVVLLSLSGLGLVLAGLFPTDLAGQPSTAHGEV
;
A
#
# COMPACT_ATOMS: atom_id res chain seq x y z
N MET A 1 24.67 13.61 -6.20
CA MET A 1 24.13 12.32 -5.72
C MET A 1 22.93 12.44 -4.78
N ALA A 2 22.85 13.47 -3.90
CA ALA A 2 21.66 13.66 -3.05
C ALA A 2 20.38 14.03 -3.84
N MET A 3 20.51 14.89 -4.85
CA MET A 3 19.40 15.34 -5.70
C MET A 3 18.75 14.20 -6.52
N SER A 4 19.53 13.21 -6.95
CA SER A 4 18.98 12.05 -7.67
C SER A 4 18.17 11.12 -6.76
N LEU A 5 18.56 10.98 -5.49
CA LEU A 5 17.80 10.19 -4.52
C LEU A 5 16.50 10.88 -4.10
N GLN A 6 16.52 12.21 -3.95
CA GLN A 6 15.31 13.00 -3.65
C GLN A 6 14.32 12.94 -4.81
N LEU A 7 14.79 13.04 -6.05
CA LEU A 7 13.95 12.86 -7.24
C LEU A 7 13.35 11.46 -7.28
N ALA A 8 14.14 10.41 -7.02
CA ALA A 8 13.62 9.04 -6.98
C ALA A 8 12.54 8.85 -5.90
N ALA A 9 12.72 9.44 -4.71
CA ALA A 9 11.71 9.40 -3.66
C ALA A 9 10.45 10.18 -4.03
N ALA A 10 10.57 11.33 -4.69
CA ALA A 10 9.42 12.09 -5.19
C ALA A 10 8.65 11.30 -6.26
N ILE A 11 9.38 10.66 -7.19
CA ILE A 11 8.78 9.76 -8.19
C ILE A 11 8.07 8.59 -7.50
N ALA A 12 8.66 8.00 -6.46
CA ALA A 12 7.99 6.94 -5.68
C ALA A 12 6.67 7.42 -5.05
N GLY A 13 6.64 8.64 -4.51
CA GLY A 13 5.44 9.24 -3.94
C GLY A 13 4.32 9.49 -4.96
N VAL A 14 4.66 9.76 -6.23
CA VAL A 14 3.68 9.95 -7.31
C VAL A 14 3.27 8.62 -7.95
N ALA A 15 4.24 7.76 -8.24
CA ALA A 15 4.01 6.48 -8.90
C ALA A 15 3.25 5.50 -8.00
N GLY A 16 3.50 5.50 -6.69
CA GLY A 16 2.85 4.60 -5.73
C GLY A 16 1.32 4.61 -5.80
N PRO A 17 0.65 5.75 -5.59
CA PRO A 17 -0.81 5.83 -5.66
C PRO A 17 -1.36 5.50 -7.05
N ILE A 18 -0.67 5.90 -8.12
CA ILE A 18 -1.09 5.63 -9.51
C ILE A 18 -1.07 4.13 -9.79
N ILE A 19 0.05 3.46 -9.48
CA ILE A 19 0.20 2.01 -9.62
C ILE A 19 -0.83 1.30 -8.75
N PHE A 20 -0.97 1.73 -7.49
CA PHE A 20 -1.89 1.12 -6.55
C PHE A 20 -3.32 1.12 -7.05
N ILE A 21 -3.83 2.29 -7.47
CA ILE A 21 -5.18 2.45 -8.01
C ILE A 21 -5.33 1.65 -9.31
N SER A 22 -4.35 1.69 -10.21
CA SER A 22 -4.44 0.98 -11.49
C SER A 22 -4.56 -0.53 -11.28
N VAL A 23 -3.73 -1.11 -10.42
CA VAL A 23 -3.76 -2.54 -10.09
C VAL A 23 -5.07 -2.89 -9.36
N LEU A 24 -5.50 -2.07 -8.39
CA LEU A 24 -6.79 -2.22 -7.71
C LEU A 24 -7.95 -2.28 -8.71
N THR A 25 -7.97 -1.37 -9.69
CA THR A 25 -9.06 -1.28 -10.67
C THR A 25 -9.07 -2.51 -11.56
N VAL A 26 -7.90 -2.91 -12.07
CA VAL A 26 -7.79 -4.11 -12.91
C VAL A 26 -8.19 -5.36 -12.12
N ALA A 27 -7.70 -5.53 -10.90
CA ALA A 27 -8.03 -6.67 -10.04
C ALA A 27 -9.54 -6.72 -9.71
N GLY A 28 -10.15 -5.57 -9.42
CA GLY A 28 -11.59 -5.47 -9.18
C GLY A 28 -12.43 -5.80 -10.41
N LEU A 29 -12.02 -5.34 -11.60
CA LEU A 29 -12.72 -5.65 -12.85
C LEU A 29 -12.56 -7.11 -13.28
N MET A 30 -11.47 -7.78 -12.89
CA MET A 30 -11.25 -9.20 -13.17
C MET A 30 -11.96 -10.12 -12.20
N ARG A 31 -12.48 -9.62 -11.07
CA ARG A 31 -13.14 -10.44 -10.05
C ARG A 31 -14.65 -10.40 -10.20
N ASP A 32 -15.21 -11.50 -10.67
CA ASP A 32 -16.66 -11.67 -10.80
C ASP A 32 -17.37 -11.43 -9.46
N GLY A 33 -18.40 -10.58 -9.47
CA GLY A 33 -19.19 -10.25 -8.29
C GLY A 33 -18.48 -9.35 -7.27
N TYR A 34 -17.34 -8.75 -7.61
CA TYR A 34 -16.75 -7.68 -6.81
C TYR A 34 -17.45 -6.35 -7.10
N ASP A 35 -17.96 -5.71 -6.06
CA ASP A 35 -18.53 -4.37 -6.12
C ASP A 35 -17.68 -3.42 -5.26
N PRO A 36 -16.96 -2.46 -5.87
CA PRO A 36 -16.08 -1.54 -5.14
C PRO A 36 -16.82 -0.56 -4.21
N VAL A 37 -18.15 -0.47 -4.31
CA VAL A 37 -18.97 0.37 -3.42
C VAL A 37 -19.29 -0.35 -2.11
N THR A 38 -19.45 -1.68 -2.15
CA THR A 38 -19.93 -2.47 -1.01
C THR A 38 -18.87 -3.40 -0.41
N ARG A 39 -17.78 -3.68 -1.14
CA ARG A 39 -16.69 -4.57 -0.71
C ARG A 39 -15.43 -3.78 -0.38
N PHE A 40 -14.60 -4.34 0.51
CA PHE A 40 -13.31 -3.74 0.82
C PHE A 40 -12.28 -4.04 -0.27
N VAL A 41 -11.27 -3.18 -0.40
CA VAL A 41 -10.12 -3.42 -1.30
C VAL A 41 -9.32 -4.66 -0.86
N SER A 42 -9.26 -4.93 0.45
CA SER A 42 -8.61 -6.12 1.00
C SER A 42 -9.23 -7.42 0.52
N ASP A 43 -10.53 -7.43 0.16
CA ASP A 43 -11.21 -8.63 -0.35
C ASP A 43 -10.62 -9.10 -1.69
N LEU A 44 -9.97 -8.19 -2.44
CA LEU A 44 -9.26 -8.52 -3.68
C LEU A 44 -7.99 -9.33 -3.44
N ALA A 45 -7.50 -9.41 -2.19
CA ALA A 45 -6.36 -10.24 -1.82
C ALA A 45 -6.73 -11.72 -1.57
N ILE A 46 -8.00 -12.07 -1.70
CA ILE A 46 -8.53 -13.41 -1.41
C ILE A 46 -8.74 -14.21 -2.70
N GLY A 47 -8.38 -15.50 -2.70
CA GLY A 47 -8.59 -16.42 -3.83
C GLY A 47 -7.44 -16.45 -4.84
N GLU A 48 -7.65 -17.08 -6.01
CA GLU A 48 -6.58 -17.42 -6.96
C GLU A 48 -5.74 -16.23 -7.45
N ALA A 49 -6.37 -15.08 -7.68
CA ALA A 49 -5.70 -13.84 -8.10
C ALA A 49 -5.30 -12.92 -6.93
N GLY A 50 -5.49 -13.37 -5.68
CA GLY A 50 -5.29 -12.55 -4.47
C GLY A 50 -3.86 -12.04 -4.29
N TRP A 51 -2.89 -12.81 -4.77
CA TRP A 51 -1.47 -12.43 -4.76
C TRP A 51 -1.22 -11.07 -5.45
N LEU A 52 -2.05 -10.68 -6.42
CA LEU A 52 -1.92 -9.42 -7.14
C LEU A 52 -2.16 -8.23 -6.20
N GLN A 53 -3.23 -8.29 -5.40
CA GLN A 53 -3.53 -7.25 -4.42
C GLN A 53 -2.56 -7.29 -3.23
N THR A 54 -2.11 -8.48 -2.82
CA THR A 54 -1.04 -8.62 -1.81
C THR A 54 0.26 -7.94 -2.26
N ALA A 55 0.72 -8.23 -3.49
CA ALA A 55 1.90 -7.59 -4.06
C ALA A 55 1.71 -6.08 -4.19
N ASN A 56 0.51 -5.64 -4.56
CA ASN A 56 0.15 -4.22 -4.65
C ASN A 56 0.27 -3.49 -3.31
N PHE A 57 -0.22 -4.09 -2.22
CA PHE A 57 -0.08 -3.53 -0.87
C PHE A 57 1.39 -3.40 -0.44
N ILE A 58 2.18 -4.46 -0.63
CA ILE A 58 3.60 -4.47 -0.24
C ILE A 58 4.38 -3.42 -1.06
N ALA A 59 4.18 -3.38 -2.37
CA ALA A 59 4.85 -2.44 -3.26
C ALA A 59 4.49 -0.99 -2.91
N PHE A 60 3.19 -0.70 -2.72
CA PHE A 60 2.77 0.65 -2.38
C PHE A 60 3.26 1.08 -0.99
N GLY A 61 3.22 0.18 0.00
CA GLY A 61 3.74 0.43 1.33
C GLY A 61 5.24 0.74 1.32
N ALA A 62 6.03 0.00 0.54
CA ALA A 62 7.46 0.28 0.36
C ALA A 62 7.72 1.65 -0.30
N LEU A 63 6.96 1.99 -1.35
CA LEU A 63 7.07 3.29 -2.03
C LEU A 63 6.73 4.47 -1.09
N LEU A 64 5.74 4.33 -0.22
CA LEU A 64 5.42 5.33 0.79
C LEU A 64 6.55 5.54 1.80
N ILE A 65 7.22 4.47 2.25
CA ILE A 65 8.36 4.56 3.16
C ILE A 65 9.55 5.28 2.47
N VAL A 66 9.83 4.95 1.21
CA VAL A 66 10.87 5.64 0.41
C VAL A 66 10.52 7.12 0.26
N PHE A 67 9.26 7.44 -0.07
CA PHE A 67 8.81 8.82 -0.17
C PHE A 67 8.95 9.58 1.16
N ALA A 68 8.57 8.98 2.29
CA ALA A 68 8.73 9.58 3.61
C ALA A 68 10.20 9.89 3.95
N ALA A 69 11.12 8.98 3.62
CA ALA A 69 12.56 9.20 3.81
C ALA A 69 13.11 10.33 2.92
N GLY A 70 12.58 10.47 1.69
CA GLY A 70 12.88 11.58 0.79
C GLY A 70 12.33 12.91 1.30
N LEU A 71 11.09 12.92 1.78
CA LEU A 71 10.40 14.09 2.32
C LEU A 71 11.20 14.70 3.50
N ARG A 72 11.67 13.85 4.42
CA ARG A 72 12.51 14.27 5.56
C ARG A 72 13.81 14.96 5.11
N ARG A 73 14.37 14.54 3.98
CA ARG A 73 15.64 15.06 3.43
C ARG A 73 15.45 16.24 2.48
N GLY A 74 14.25 16.43 1.93
CA GLY A 74 13.96 17.43 0.90
C GLY A 74 13.31 18.70 1.44
N LEU A 75 12.71 18.66 2.63
CA LEU A 75 12.05 19.81 3.26
C LEU A 75 12.82 20.31 4.49
N ALA A 76 12.63 21.58 4.81
CA ALA A 76 13.13 22.16 6.05
C ALA A 76 12.52 21.44 7.26
N ASP A 77 13.35 21.14 8.26
CA ASP A 77 12.89 20.43 9.46
C ASP A 77 11.85 21.27 10.21
N GLY A 78 10.83 20.60 10.75
CA GLY A 78 9.72 21.23 11.44
C GLY A 78 8.68 20.21 11.89
N PRO A 79 7.77 20.59 12.81
CA PRO A 79 6.77 19.66 13.36
C PRO A 79 5.92 18.99 12.28
N ALA A 80 5.50 19.75 11.26
CA ALA A 80 4.68 19.23 10.16
C ALA A 80 5.41 18.16 9.32
N VAL A 81 6.70 18.37 9.02
CA VAL A 81 7.51 17.39 8.29
C VAL A 81 7.71 16.14 9.13
N ARG A 82 8.00 16.28 10.43
CA ARG A 82 8.17 15.13 11.34
C ARG A 82 6.89 14.29 11.44
N VAL A 83 5.75 14.94 11.63
CA VAL A 83 4.44 14.26 11.68
C VAL A 83 4.15 13.55 10.35
N SER A 84 4.37 14.23 9.22
CA SER A 84 4.15 13.64 7.89
C SER A 84 5.02 12.41 7.66
N VAL A 85 6.31 12.49 8.01
CA VAL A 85 7.24 11.35 7.88
C VAL A 85 6.80 10.18 8.74
N VAL A 86 6.37 10.41 9.98
CA VAL A 86 5.88 9.37 10.88
C VAL A 86 4.60 8.74 10.32
N LEU A 87 3.60 9.54 9.96
CA LEU A 87 2.32 9.04 9.46
C LEU A 87 2.48 8.27 8.15
N LEU A 88 3.28 8.77 7.21
CA LEU A 88 3.54 8.08 5.94
C LEU A 88 4.31 6.78 6.16
N SER A 89 5.28 6.76 7.07
CA SER A 89 6.04 5.54 7.40
C SER A 89 5.16 4.49 8.07
N LEU A 90 4.31 4.89 9.01
CA LEU A 90 3.36 4.00 9.68
C LEU A 90 2.30 3.48 8.70
N SER A 91 1.79 4.33 7.81
CA SER A 91 0.85 3.91 6.76
C SER A 91 1.49 2.91 5.81
N GLY A 92 2.73 3.18 5.36
CA GLY A 92 3.47 2.27 4.50
C GLY A 92 3.77 0.93 5.19
N LEU A 93 4.16 0.96 6.46
CA LEU A 93 4.35 -0.25 7.26
C LEU A 93 3.04 -1.03 7.41
N GLY A 94 1.94 -0.37 7.70
CA GLY A 94 0.62 -0.99 7.79
C GLY A 94 0.21 -1.70 6.50
N LEU A 95 0.48 -1.10 5.33
CA LEU A 95 0.21 -1.73 4.03
C LEU A 95 1.11 -2.95 3.77
N VAL A 96 2.40 -2.87 4.10
CA VAL A 96 3.29 -4.03 4.00
C VAL A 96 2.78 -5.17 4.89
N LEU A 97 2.39 -4.86 6.13
CA LEU A 97 1.83 -5.84 7.05
C LEU A 97 0.51 -6.42 6.52
N ALA A 98 -0.37 -5.60 5.95
CA ALA A 98 -1.63 -6.06 5.34
C ALA A 98 -1.40 -7.02 4.16
N GLY A 99 -0.29 -6.88 3.43
CA GLY A 99 0.10 -7.85 2.40
C GLY A 99 0.73 -9.13 2.98
N LEU A 100 1.55 -9.02 4.02
CA LEU A 100 2.22 -10.16 4.65
C LEU A 100 1.27 -11.03 5.49
N PHE A 101 0.19 -10.44 6.01
CA PHE A 101 -0.82 -11.09 6.84
C PHE A 101 -2.18 -10.94 6.15
N PRO A 102 -2.51 -11.84 5.19
CA PRO A 102 -3.76 -11.79 4.44
C PRO A 102 -4.98 -11.82 5.37
N THR A 103 -6.03 -11.11 4.97
CA THR A 103 -7.30 -11.08 5.70
C THR A 103 -8.02 -12.43 5.55
N ASP A 104 -8.56 -12.96 6.65
CA ASP A 104 -9.42 -14.16 6.61
C ASP A 104 -10.69 -13.90 5.80
N LEU A 105 -11.26 -14.96 5.22
CA LEU A 105 -12.56 -14.89 4.56
C LEU A 105 -13.64 -14.32 5.48
N ALA A 106 -14.49 -13.44 4.94
CA ALA A 106 -15.63 -12.90 5.67
C ALA A 106 -16.56 -14.04 6.13
N GLY A 107 -16.67 -14.21 7.47
CA GLY A 107 -17.45 -15.28 8.10
C GLY A 107 -16.62 -16.42 8.70
N GLN A 108 -15.30 -16.42 8.51
CA GLN A 108 -14.38 -17.36 9.16
C GLN A 108 -13.74 -16.77 10.44
N PRO A 109 -13.21 -17.61 11.34
CA PRO A 109 -12.48 -17.15 12.52
C PRO A 109 -11.24 -16.32 12.12
N SER A 110 -10.94 -15.25 12.87
CA SER A 110 -9.69 -14.51 12.63
C SER A 110 -8.46 -15.35 12.95
N THR A 111 -7.55 -15.48 11.99
CA THR A 111 -6.27 -16.18 12.14
C THR A 111 -5.10 -15.22 11.87
N ALA A 112 -3.91 -15.58 12.36
CA ALA A 112 -2.70 -14.79 12.10
C ALA A 112 -2.15 -14.98 10.68
N HIS A 113 -2.69 -15.90 9.88
CA HIS A 113 -2.11 -16.32 8.60
C HIS A 113 -3.08 -16.20 7.41
N GLY A 114 -4.34 -15.82 7.66
CA GLY A 114 -5.37 -15.77 6.64
C GLY A 114 -5.80 -17.18 6.24
N GLU A 115 -6.91 -17.68 6.77
CA GLU A 115 -7.56 -18.87 6.21
C GLU A 115 -8.40 -18.44 5.00
N VAL A 116 -7.85 -18.75 3.82
CA VAL A 116 -8.44 -18.57 2.49
C VAL A 116 -9.42 -19.68 2.16
#